data_AF-A0A9X9PVJ9-F1
#
_entry.id   AF-A0A9X9PVJ9-F1
#
_cell.length_a   1.000
_cell.length_b   1.000
_cell.length_c   1.000
_cell.angle_alpha   90.00
_cell.angle_beta   90.00
_cell.angle_gamma   90.00
#
_symmetry.space_group_name_H-M   'P 1'
#
loop_
_entity.id
_entity.type
_entity.pdbx_description
1 polymer ?
#
loop_
_entity_poly.entity_id
_entity_poly.type
_entity_poly.pdbx_seq_one_letter_code
_entity_poly.pdbx_strand_id
1 'polypeptide(L)'
;MQEHEQDSELREQMSGYKRMRRQHQKQLMTLENKLKAEMDEHRLRLDKDLETQRNNFAAEMEKLIKKHQAAMEKEAKVMANEEKKFQQHIQAQQKKELNSFLESQKREYKLRKEQLKEELNENQSTPKKEKQEWLSKQKENIQHFQAEEEANLLRRQRQYLELECRRFKRRMLLGRHNLEQDLVREELNKRQTQKDLEHAMLLRQHESMQELEFRHLNTIQKMRCELIRLQHQTELTNQLEYNKRRERELRRKHVMEVRQQPKSLKSKELQIKKQFQDTCKIQTRQYKALRNHLLETTPKSEHKAVLKRLKEEQTRKLAILAEQYDHSINEMLSTQAVSL
;
A
#
# COMPACT_ATOMS: atom_id res chain seq x y z
N MET A 1 22.44 3.93 62.15
CA MET A 1 21.28 3.20 61.60
C MET A 1 20.55 4.01 60.53
N GLN A 2 20.06 5.23 60.81
CA GLN A 2 19.30 6.03 59.82
C GLN A 2 20.04 6.36 58.51
N GLU A 3 21.34 6.68 58.53
CA GLU A 3 22.09 6.96 57.28
C GLU A 3 22.27 5.71 56.39
N HIS A 4 22.45 4.53 57.00
CA HIS A 4 22.56 3.26 56.27
C HIS A 4 21.22 2.82 55.65
N GLU A 5 20.10 3.11 56.31
CA GLU A 5 18.75 2.86 55.76
C GLU A 5 18.46 3.77 54.55
N GLN A 6 18.84 5.04 54.63
CA GLN A 6 18.67 6.00 53.52
C GLN A 6 19.53 5.65 52.29
N ASP A 7 20.77 5.22 52.51
CA ASP A 7 21.66 4.76 51.44
C ASP A 7 21.18 3.42 50.83
N SER A 8 20.51 2.59 51.63
CA SER A 8 19.83 1.38 51.16
C SER A 8 18.62 1.68 50.28
N GLU A 9 17.75 2.61 50.70
CA GLU A 9 16.57 3.03 49.92
C GLU A 9 16.97 3.62 48.55
N LEU A 10 18.02 4.46 48.50
CA LEU A 10 18.51 5.02 47.24
C LEU A 10 19.04 3.94 46.30
N ARG A 11 19.79 2.96 46.83
CA ARG A 11 20.27 1.82 46.04
C ARG A 11 19.12 0.98 45.49
N GLU A 12 18.07 0.76 46.29
CA GLU A 12 16.89 0.02 45.87
C GLU A 12 16.12 0.74 44.74
N GLN A 13 15.92 2.06 44.87
CA GLN A 13 15.30 2.88 43.81
C GLN A 13 16.08 2.80 42.49
N MET A 14 17.41 2.93 42.53
CA MET A 14 18.24 2.86 41.34
C MET A 14 18.25 1.45 40.71
N SER A 15 18.23 0.41 41.53
CA SER A 15 18.11 -0.99 41.08
C SER A 15 16.75 -1.25 40.42
N GLY A 16 15.66 -0.78 41.03
CA GLY A 16 14.30 -0.87 40.50
C GLY A 16 14.15 -0.16 39.16
N TYR A 17 14.67 1.07 39.05
CA TYR A 17 14.65 1.83 37.81
C TYR A 17 15.44 1.14 36.67
N LYS A 18 16.63 0.60 36.97
CA LYS A 18 17.40 -0.21 36.00
C LYS A 18 16.63 -1.45 35.52
N ARG A 19 15.92 -2.13 36.42
CA ARG A 19 15.08 -3.29 36.08
C ARG A 19 13.92 -2.88 35.18
N MET A 20 13.24 -1.79 35.50
CA MET A 20 12.14 -1.24 34.70
C MET A 20 12.61 -0.88 33.28
N ARG A 21 13.76 -0.20 33.12
CA ARG A 21 14.34 0.12 31.81
C ARG A 21 14.62 -1.13 30.96
N ARG A 22 15.15 -2.19 31.56
CA ARG A 22 15.37 -3.49 30.88
C ARG A 22 14.04 -4.13 30.48
N GLN A 23 13.02 -4.05 31.32
CA GLN A 23 11.68 -4.55 31.00
C GLN A 23 11.05 -3.77 29.83
N HIS A 24 11.16 -2.44 29.81
CA HIS A 24 10.69 -1.61 28.70
C HIS A 24 11.38 -1.99 27.38
N GLN A 25 12.70 -2.19 27.40
CA GLN A 25 13.45 -2.64 26.22
C GLN A 25 12.97 -4.02 25.74
N LYS A 26 12.74 -4.96 26.67
CA LYS A 26 12.21 -6.28 26.36
C LYS A 26 10.81 -6.20 25.75
N GLN A 27 9.93 -5.35 26.29
CA GLN A 27 8.58 -5.13 25.78
C GLN A 27 8.60 -4.62 24.32
N LEU A 28 9.47 -3.65 24.02
CA LEU A 28 9.65 -3.15 22.64
C LEU A 28 10.15 -4.25 21.71
N MET A 29 11.17 -5.01 22.12
CA MET A 29 11.72 -6.09 21.30
C MET A 29 10.69 -7.19 21.04
N THR A 30 9.90 -7.58 22.05
CA THR A 30 8.81 -8.55 21.88
C THR A 30 7.74 -8.02 20.92
N LEU A 31 7.36 -6.75 21.03
CA LEU A 31 6.40 -6.13 20.12
C LEU A 31 6.92 -6.09 18.68
N GLU A 32 8.14 -5.61 18.47
CA GLU A 32 8.78 -5.53 17.14
C GLU A 32 8.86 -6.91 16.48
N ASN A 33 9.24 -7.95 17.23
CA ASN A 33 9.27 -9.33 16.73
C ASN A 33 7.86 -9.86 16.38
N LYS A 34 6.84 -9.54 17.18
CA LYS A 34 5.46 -9.95 16.91
C LYS A 34 4.95 -9.30 15.61
N LEU A 35 5.17 -8.00 15.45
CA LEU A 35 4.75 -7.26 14.25
C LEU A 35 5.51 -7.75 13.01
N LYS A 36 6.80 -8.06 13.14
CA LYS A 36 7.58 -8.69 12.06
C LYS A 36 6.98 -10.03 11.62
N ALA A 37 6.63 -10.89 12.56
CA ALA A 37 5.98 -12.17 12.23
C ALA A 37 4.62 -11.98 11.54
N GLU A 38 3.83 -10.98 11.96
CA GLU A 38 2.56 -10.62 11.30
C GLU A 38 2.79 -10.11 9.87
N MET A 39 3.82 -9.29 9.63
CA MET A 39 4.20 -8.85 8.28
C MET A 39 4.58 -10.02 7.37
N ASP A 40 5.41 -10.94 7.89
CA ASP A 40 5.87 -12.11 7.14
C ASP A 40 4.70 -13.05 6.80
N GLU A 41 3.77 -13.27 7.74
CA GLU A 41 2.56 -14.07 7.51
C GLU A 41 1.65 -13.41 6.46
N HIS A 42 1.44 -12.10 6.55
CA HIS A 42 0.63 -11.36 5.58
C HIS A 42 1.26 -11.45 4.18
N ARG A 43 2.57 -11.25 4.05
CA ARG A 43 3.28 -11.39 2.77
C ARG A 43 3.11 -12.79 2.19
N LEU A 44 3.33 -13.83 2.99
CA LEU A 44 3.17 -15.22 2.55
C LEU A 44 1.74 -15.51 2.06
N ARG A 45 0.73 -14.96 2.75
CA ARG A 45 -0.67 -15.07 2.33
C ARG A 45 -0.91 -14.41 0.97
N LEU A 46 -0.41 -13.20 0.76
CA LEU A 46 -0.54 -12.48 -0.50
C LEU A 46 0.15 -13.21 -1.66
N ASP A 47 1.36 -13.74 -1.43
CA ASP A 47 2.10 -14.53 -2.41
C ASP A 47 1.33 -15.81 -2.79
N LYS A 48 0.74 -16.50 -1.81
CA LYS A 48 -0.09 -17.68 -2.04
C LYS A 48 -1.36 -17.36 -2.83
N ASP A 49 -2.02 -16.26 -2.54
CA ASP A 49 -3.21 -15.82 -3.25
C ASP A 49 -2.88 -15.46 -4.72
N LEU A 50 -1.75 -14.77 -4.97
CA LEU A 50 -1.22 -14.52 -6.32
C LEU A 50 -0.98 -15.80 -7.09
N GLU A 51 -0.27 -16.75 -6.48
CA GLU A 51 0.07 -18.00 -7.12
C GLU A 51 -1.19 -18.83 -7.43
N THR A 52 -2.16 -18.84 -6.52
CA THR A 52 -3.45 -19.49 -6.75
C THR A 52 -4.19 -18.88 -7.94
N GLN A 53 -4.23 -17.55 -8.04
CA GLN A 53 -4.87 -16.87 -9.18
C GLN A 53 -4.13 -17.14 -10.50
N ARG A 54 -2.80 -17.14 -10.51
CA ARG A 54 -2.00 -17.47 -11.70
C ARG A 54 -2.28 -18.90 -12.18
N ASN A 55 -2.36 -19.85 -11.26
CA ASN A 55 -2.68 -21.23 -11.59
C ASN A 55 -4.11 -21.37 -12.15
N ASN A 56 -5.08 -20.65 -11.60
CA ASN A 56 -6.43 -20.60 -12.14
C ASN A 56 -6.46 -20.01 -13.56
N PHE A 57 -5.75 -18.91 -13.80
CA PHE A 57 -5.64 -18.29 -15.12
C PHE A 57 -4.98 -19.22 -16.14
N ALA A 58 -3.92 -19.93 -15.75
CA ALA A 58 -3.27 -20.93 -16.61
C ALA A 58 -4.24 -22.07 -16.98
N ALA A 59 -4.98 -22.60 -16.00
CA ALA A 59 -5.96 -23.66 -16.23
C ALA A 59 -7.12 -23.20 -17.13
N GLU A 60 -7.61 -21.97 -16.96
CA GLU A 60 -8.63 -21.39 -17.85
C GLU A 60 -8.12 -21.19 -19.27
N MET A 61 -6.88 -20.72 -19.44
CA MET A 61 -6.25 -20.56 -20.75
C MET A 61 -6.07 -21.92 -21.44
N GLU A 62 -5.65 -22.94 -20.71
CA GLU A 62 -5.48 -24.28 -21.28
C GLU A 62 -6.84 -24.86 -21.75
N LYS A 63 -7.91 -24.66 -20.97
CA LYS A 63 -9.27 -25.03 -21.38
C LYS A 63 -9.70 -24.30 -22.65
N LEU A 64 -9.39 -23.00 -22.75
CA LEU A 64 -9.71 -22.20 -23.94
C LEU A 64 -8.95 -22.69 -25.17
N ILE A 65 -7.65 -22.95 -25.05
CA ILE A 65 -6.81 -23.48 -26.13
C ILE A 65 -7.34 -24.85 -26.60
N LYS A 66 -7.70 -25.74 -25.68
CA LYS A 66 -8.29 -27.05 -26.04
C LYS A 66 -9.63 -26.90 -26.77
N LYS A 67 -10.48 -25.97 -26.34
CA LYS A 67 -11.73 -25.63 -27.05
C LYS A 67 -11.43 -25.13 -28.47
N HIS A 68 -10.43 -24.27 -28.65
CA HIS A 68 -10.03 -23.73 -29.95
C HIS A 68 -9.48 -24.82 -30.87
N GLN A 69 -8.62 -25.71 -30.36
CA GLN A 69 -8.11 -26.87 -31.10
C GLN A 69 -9.25 -27.77 -31.58
N ALA A 70 -10.20 -28.10 -30.70
CA ALA A 70 -11.37 -28.91 -31.05
C ALA A 70 -12.26 -28.23 -32.11
N ALA A 71 -12.43 -26.90 -32.05
CA ALA A 71 -13.15 -26.14 -33.05
C ALA A 71 -12.47 -26.22 -34.42
N MET A 72 -11.13 -26.03 -34.47
CA MET A 72 -10.34 -26.14 -35.70
C MET A 72 -10.37 -27.55 -36.30
N GLU A 73 -10.27 -28.59 -35.47
CA GLU A 73 -10.38 -29.97 -35.94
C GLU A 73 -11.77 -30.29 -36.49
N LYS A 74 -12.82 -29.79 -35.84
CA LYS A 74 -14.20 -29.93 -36.31
C LYS A 74 -14.37 -29.26 -37.67
N GLU A 75 -13.89 -28.02 -37.81
CA GLU A 75 -13.97 -27.28 -39.07
C GLU A 75 -13.21 -28.01 -40.19
N ALA A 76 -11.99 -28.50 -39.92
CA ALA A 76 -11.22 -29.28 -40.88
C ALA A 76 -11.97 -30.54 -41.37
N LYS A 77 -12.65 -31.25 -40.46
CA LYS A 77 -13.49 -32.42 -40.81
C LYS A 77 -14.71 -32.05 -41.64
N VAL A 78 -15.40 -30.96 -41.28
CA VAL A 78 -16.54 -30.44 -42.06
C VAL A 78 -16.10 -30.11 -43.47
N MET A 79 -15.01 -29.37 -43.60
CA MET A 79 -14.46 -28.93 -44.88
C MET A 79 -14.07 -30.10 -45.79
N ALA A 80 -13.40 -31.12 -45.25
CA ALA A 80 -13.05 -32.33 -46.01
C ALA A 80 -14.30 -33.10 -46.49
N ASN A 81 -15.34 -33.17 -45.65
CA ASN A 81 -16.60 -33.82 -46.02
C ASN A 81 -17.38 -33.03 -47.08
N GLU A 82 -17.42 -31.70 -46.97
CA GLU A 82 -18.05 -30.83 -47.95
C GLU A 82 -17.32 -30.86 -49.29
N GLU A 83 -15.98 -30.88 -49.29
CA GLU A 83 -15.17 -31.04 -50.51
C GLU A 83 -15.52 -32.35 -51.24
N LYS A 84 -15.61 -33.46 -50.49
CA LYS A 84 -15.97 -34.76 -51.06
C LYS A 84 -17.38 -34.74 -51.67
N LYS A 85 -18.37 -34.17 -50.96
CA LYS A 85 -19.75 -34.03 -51.46
C LYS A 85 -19.80 -33.16 -52.71
N PHE A 86 -19.06 -32.06 -52.71
CA PHE A 86 -18.98 -31.13 -53.83
C PHE A 86 -18.40 -31.80 -55.08
N GLN A 87 -17.27 -32.50 -54.95
CA GLN A 87 -16.66 -33.25 -56.04
C GLN A 87 -17.58 -34.35 -56.58
N GLN A 88 -18.22 -35.11 -55.69
CA GLN A 88 -19.18 -36.15 -56.08
C GLN A 88 -20.38 -35.58 -56.85
N HIS A 89 -20.88 -34.41 -56.42
CA HIS A 89 -21.99 -33.75 -57.11
C HIS A 89 -21.61 -33.35 -58.55
N ILE A 90 -20.45 -32.72 -58.74
CA ILE A 90 -19.97 -32.34 -60.07
C ILE A 90 -19.74 -33.59 -60.93
N GLN A 91 -19.10 -34.63 -60.40
CA GLN A 91 -18.86 -35.87 -61.14
C GLN A 91 -20.16 -36.57 -61.54
N ALA A 92 -21.17 -36.59 -60.66
CA ALA A 92 -22.48 -37.14 -60.98
C ALA A 92 -23.17 -36.36 -62.11
N GLN A 93 -23.08 -35.02 -62.09
CA GLN A 93 -23.60 -34.16 -63.15
C GLN A 93 -22.88 -34.41 -64.49
N GLN A 94 -21.55 -34.49 -64.47
CA GLN A 94 -20.73 -34.76 -65.66
C GLN A 94 -21.02 -36.14 -66.27
N LYS A 95 -21.19 -37.16 -65.42
CA LYS A 95 -21.58 -38.50 -65.87
C LYS A 95 -22.96 -38.50 -66.52
N LYS A 96 -23.93 -37.77 -65.95
CA LYS A 96 -25.28 -37.63 -66.52
C LYS A 96 -25.23 -36.95 -67.89
N GLU A 97 -24.50 -35.84 -68.00
CA GLU A 97 -24.30 -35.11 -69.25
C GLU A 97 -23.63 -35.99 -70.32
N LEU A 98 -22.56 -36.71 -69.96
CA LEU A 98 -21.86 -37.63 -70.86
C LEU A 98 -22.77 -38.75 -71.36
N ASN A 99 -23.56 -39.36 -70.47
CA ASN A 99 -24.52 -40.39 -70.85
C ASN A 99 -25.57 -39.85 -71.83
N SER A 100 -26.13 -38.68 -71.55
CA SER A 100 -27.10 -38.03 -72.45
C SER A 100 -26.48 -37.68 -73.81
N PHE A 101 -25.23 -37.21 -73.82
CA PHE A 101 -24.48 -36.91 -75.04
C PHE A 101 -24.23 -38.16 -75.89
N LEU A 102 -23.76 -39.26 -75.28
CA LEU A 102 -23.54 -40.54 -75.96
C LEU A 102 -24.84 -41.15 -76.50
N GLU A 103 -25.96 -41.01 -75.78
CA GLU A 103 -27.27 -41.40 -76.29
C GLU A 103 -27.69 -40.59 -77.51
N SER A 104 -27.43 -39.29 -77.52
CA SER A 104 -27.71 -38.42 -78.66
C SER A 104 -26.87 -38.82 -79.88
N GLN A 105 -25.55 -39.00 -79.71
CA GLN A 105 -24.68 -39.48 -80.78
C GLN A 105 -25.14 -40.81 -81.37
N LYS A 106 -25.59 -41.75 -80.54
CA LYS A 106 -26.11 -43.05 -81.02
C LYS A 106 -27.37 -42.87 -81.87
N ARG A 107 -28.27 -41.94 -81.51
CA ARG A 107 -29.49 -41.64 -82.28
C ARG A 107 -29.14 -40.96 -83.60
N GLU A 108 -28.27 -39.95 -83.58
CA GLU A 108 -27.80 -39.26 -84.78
C GLU A 108 -27.04 -40.19 -85.73
N TYR A 109 -26.17 -41.07 -85.20
CA TYR A 109 -25.47 -42.06 -86.02
C TYR A 109 -26.45 -42.99 -86.74
N LYS A 110 -27.52 -43.44 -86.08
CA LYS A 110 -28.55 -44.27 -86.72
C LYS A 110 -29.22 -43.52 -87.88
N LEU A 111 -29.66 -42.28 -87.63
CA LEU A 111 -30.30 -41.43 -88.65
C LEU A 111 -29.36 -41.16 -89.82
N ARG A 112 -28.11 -40.75 -89.56
CA ARG A 112 -27.11 -40.47 -90.59
C ARG A 112 -26.73 -41.71 -91.39
N LYS A 113 -26.66 -42.88 -90.74
CA LYS A 113 -26.44 -44.17 -91.40
C LYS A 113 -27.60 -44.56 -92.32
N GLU A 114 -28.84 -44.22 -91.98
CA GLU A 114 -30.01 -44.43 -92.85
C GLU A 114 -29.97 -43.48 -94.06
N GLN A 115 -29.71 -42.19 -93.85
CA GLN A 115 -29.53 -41.21 -94.93
C GLN A 115 -28.42 -41.60 -95.91
N LEU A 116 -27.25 -42.04 -95.40
CA LEU A 116 -26.16 -42.52 -96.25
C LEU A 116 -26.54 -43.76 -97.09
N LYS A 117 -27.50 -44.58 -96.64
CA LYS A 117 -28.01 -45.70 -97.45
C LYS A 117 -28.96 -45.23 -98.54
N GLU A 118 -29.80 -44.23 -98.24
CA GLU A 118 -30.71 -43.60 -99.21
C GLU A 118 -29.91 -42.89 -100.32
N GLU A 119 -28.93 -42.05 -99.96
CA GLU A 119 -28.01 -41.37 -100.89
C GLU A 119 -27.28 -42.36 -101.82
N LEU A 120 -26.92 -43.55 -101.29
CA LEU A 120 -26.24 -44.60 -102.06
C LEU A 120 -27.19 -45.33 -103.04
N ASN A 121 -28.48 -45.33 -102.75
CA ASN A 121 -29.54 -45.97 -103.56
C ASN A 121 -29.94 -45.10 -104.76
N GLU A 122 -29.88 -43.78 -104.63
CA GLU A 122 -30.15 -42.82 -105.72
C GLU A 122 -29.07 -42.84 -106.82
N ASN A 123 -27.83 -43.19 -106.47
CA ASN A 123 -26.69 -43.15 -107.39
C ASN A 123 -26.48 -44.51 -108.12
N GLN A 124 -27.36 -44.89 -109.06
CA GLN A 124 -27.32 -46.24 -109.67
C GLN A 124 -26.11 -46.53 -110.58
N SER A 125 -25.37 -45.52 -111.04
CA SER A 125 -24.27 -45.69 -112.02
C SER A 125 -22.88 -45.94 -111.40
N THR A 126 -22.72 -45.86 -110.08
CA THR A 126 -21.41 -45.99 -109.42
C THR A 126 -21.03 -47.46 -109.16
N PRO A 127 -19.81 -47.91 -109.47
CA PRO A 127 -19.34 -49.27 -109.23
C PRO A 127 -19.49 -49.73 -107.76
N LYS A 128 -19.85 -51.00 -107.56
CA LYS A 128 -20.13 -51.59 -106.23
C LYS A 128 -18.95 -51.46 -105.24
N LYS A 129 -17.71 -51.55 -105.73
CA LYS A 129 -16.48 -51.43 -104.92
C LYS A 129 -16.29 -50.00 -104.41
N GLU A 130 -16.48 -49.00 -105.26
CA GLU A 130 -16.38 -47.58 -104.91
C GLU A 130 -17.49 -47.15 -103.94
N LYS A 131 -18.72 -47.65 -104.13
CA LYS A 131 -19.83 -47.44 -103.19
C LYS A 131 -19.51 -47.95 -101.78
N GLN A 132 -18.88 -49.12 -101.69
CA GLN A 132 -18.52 -49.74 -100.41
C GLN A 132 -17.39 -48.98 -99.70
N GLU A 133 -16.39 -48.55 -100.46
CA GLU A 133 -15.24 -47.78 -99.95
C GLU A 133 -15.67 -46.37 -99.50
N TRP A 134 -16.52 -45.69 -100.28
CA TRP A 134 -17.12 -44.41 -99.90
C TRP A 134 -17.94 -44.53 -98.61
N LEU A 135 -18.81 -45.54 -98.50
CA LEU A 135 -19.63 -45.76 -97.30
C LEU A 135 -18.78 -46.08 -96.08
N SER A 136 -17.67 -46.81 -96.25
CA SER A 136 -16.70 -47.07 -95.18
C SER A 136 -16.04 -45.78 -94.70
N LYS A 137 -15.56 -44.96 -95.64
CA LYS A 137 -14.92 -43.67 -95.34
C LYS A 137 -15.88 -42.68 -94.69
N GLN A 138 -17.15 -42.65 -95.09
CA GLN A 138 -18.16 -41.81 -94.43
C GLN A 138 -18.44 -42.25 -92.99
N LYS A 139 -18.52 -43.56 -92.71
CA LYS A 139 -18.69 -44.06 -91.35
C LYS A 139 -17.49 -43.75 -90.47
N GLU A 140 -16.28 -43.91 -90.99
CA GLU A 140 -15.04 -43.57 -90.29
C GLU A 140 -14.98 -42.07 -89.96
N ASN A 141 -15.32 -41.21 -90.92
CA ASN A 141 -15.40 -39.76 -90.69
C ASN A 141 -16.42 -39.40 -89.60
N ILE A 142 -17.60 -40.02 -89.60
CA ILE A 142 -18.61 -39.79 -88.56
C ILE A 142 -18.09 -40.26 -87.20
N GLN A 143 -17.45 -41.43 -87.12
CA GLN A 143 -16.87 -41.94 -85.88
C GLN A 143 -15.73 -41.06 -85.37
N HIS A 144 -14.86 -40.56 -86.25
CA HIS A 144 -13.79 -39.64 -85.90
C HIS A 144 -14.35 -38.33 -85.33
N PHE A 145 -15.35 -37.74 -86.00
CA PHE A 145 -16.02 -36.52 -85.53
C PHE A 145 -16.71 -36.73 -84.17
N GLN A 146 -17.38 -37.87 -84.00
CA GLN A 146 -18.01 -38.27 -82.74
C GLN A 146 -16.98 -38.42 -81.60
N ALA A 147 -15.85 -39.06 -81.87
CA ALA A 147 -14.76 -39.21 -80.90
C ALA A 147 -14.11 -37.86 -80.54
N GLU A 148 -13.96 -36.96 -81.51
CA GLU A 148 -13.43 -35.61 -81.27
C GLU A 148 -14.37 -34.78 -80.39
N GLU A 149 -15.68 -34.81 -80.66
CA GLU A 149 -16.68 -34.10 -79.85
C GLU A 149 -16.80 -34.69 -78.43
N GLU A 150 -16.71 -36.02 -78.27
CA GLU A 150 -16.63 -36.66 -76.95
C GLU A 150 -15.38 -36.19 -76.18
N ALA A 151 -14.21 -36.18 -76.84
CA ALA A 151 -12.97 -35.68 -76.25
C ALA A 151 -13.05 -34.19 -75.87
N ASN A 152 -13.74 -33.38 -76.68
CA ASN A 152 -14.00 -31.97 -76.39
C ASN A 152 -14.90 -31.80 -75.16
N LEU A 153 -15.98 -32.58 -75.04
CA LEU A 153 -16.85 -32.58 -73.87
C LEU A 153 -16.05 -32.97 -72.61
N LEU A 154 -15.29 -34.06 -72.64
CA LEU A 154 -14.47 -34.50 -71.52
C LEU A 154 -13.41 -33.46 -71.11
N ARG A 155 -12.80 -32.77 -72.08
CA ARG A 155 -11.90 -31.64 -71.81
C ARG A 155 -12.62 -30.49 -71.08
N ARG A 156 -13.80 -30.08 -71.56
CA ARG A 156 -14.61 -29.02 -70.92
C ARG A 156 -15.02 -29.41 -69.51
N GLN A 157 -15.49 -30.64 -69.30
CA GLN A 157 -15.83 -31.16 -67.98
C GLN A 157 -14.63 -31.13 -67.02
N ARG A 158 -13.45 -31.56 -67.48
CA ARG A 158 -12.22 -31.51 -66.67
C ARG A 158 -11.86 -30.08 -66.25
N GLN A 159 -11.88 -29.14 -67.20
CA GLN A 159 -11.60 -27.72 -66.93
C GLN A 159 -12.60 -27.12 -65.94
N TYR A 160 -13.89 -27.43 -66.10
CA TYR A 160 -14.94 -26.98 -65.20
C TYR A 160 -14.73 -27.49 -63.78
N LEU A 161 -14.48 -28.80 -63.62
CA LEU A 161 -14.22 -29.41 -62.32
C LEU A 161 -13.01 -28.76 -61.63
N GLU A 162 -11.94 -28.51 -62.37
CA GLU A 162 -10.73 -27.89 -61.81
C GLU A 162 -11.00 -26.46 -61.33
N LEU A 163 -11.70 -25.65 -62.13
CA LEU A 163 -12.06 -24.28 -61.78
C LEU A 163 -12.96 -24.23 -60.53
N GLU A 164 -13.99 -25.07 -60.50
CA GLU A 164 -14.95 -25.12 -59.40
C GLU A 164 -14.30 -25.68 -58.12
N CYS A 165 -13.42 -26.67 -58.22
CA CYS A 165 -12.61 -27.13 -57.08
C CYS A 165 -11.75 -26.00 -56.51
N ARG A 166 -11.10 -25.20 -57.36
CA ARG A 166 -10.28 -24.05 -56.91
C ARG A 166 -11.15 -22.99 -56.22
N ARG A 167 -12.31 -22.66 -56.79
CA ARG A 167 -13.27 -21.70 -56.19
C ARG A 167 -13.77 -22.17 -54.83
N PHE A 168 -14.13 -23.45 -54.73
CA PHE A 168 -14.57 -24.08 -53.48
C PHE A 168 -13.45 -24.01 -52.43
N LYS A 169 -12.24 -24.47 -52.76
CA LYS A 169 -11.08 -24.43 -51.86
C LYS A 169 -10.77 -23.02 -51.36
N ARG A 170 -10.87 -22.01 -52.23
CA ARG A 170 -10.67 -20.60 -51.84
C ARG A 170 -11.70 -20.15 -50.80
N ARG A 171 -12.99 -20.44 -51.02
CA ARG A 171 -14.07 -20.07 -50.08
C ARG A 171 -13.86 -20.70 -48.72
N MET A 172 -13.55 -21.99 -48.72
CA MET A 172 -13.25 -22.79 -47.54
C MET A 172 -12.03 -22.24 -46.78
N LEU A 173 -10.93 -21.94 -47.49
CA LEU A 173 -9.74 -21.35 -46.88
C LEU A 173 -10.03 -20.01 -46.19
N LEU A 174 -10.85 -19.15 -46.80
CA LEU A 174 -11.26 -17.87 -46.20
C LEU A 174 -12.10 -18.08 -44.94
N GLY A 175 -13.02 -19.05 -44.95
CA GLY A 175 -13.81 -19.42 -43.77
C GLY A 175 -12.92 -19.87 -42.61
N ARG A 176 -11.98 -20.79 -42.88
CA ARG A 176 -11.00 -21.25 -41.89
C ARG A 176 -10.17 -20.08 -41.34
N HIS A 177 -9.71 -19.19 -42.21
CA HIS A 177 -8.92 -18.03 -41.79
C HIS A 177 -9.72 -17.07 -40.89
N ASN A 178 -10.99 -16.82 -41.20
CA ASN A 178 -11.85 -16.01 -40.34
C ASN A 178 -12.03 -16.64 -38.96
N LEU A 179 -12.27 -17.96 -38.90
CA LEU A 179 -12.33 -18.70 -37.64
C LEU A 179 -11.02 -18.57 -36.86
N GLU A 180 -9.87 -18.78 -37.50
CA GLU A 180 -8.56 -18.60 -36.87
C GLU A 180 -8.40 -17.19 -36.27
N GLN A 181 -8.80 -16.15 -37.01
CA GLN A 181 -8.74 -14.77 -36.50
C GLN A 181 -9.63 -14.56 -35.28
N ASP A 182 -10.86 -15.09 -35.28
CA ASP A 182 -11.80 -14.94 -34.17
C ASP A 182 -11.30 -15.66 -32.91
N LEU A 183 -10.74 -16.86 -33.05
CA LEU A 183 -10.13 -17.61 -31.95
C LEU A 183 -8.91 -16.87 -31.37
N VAL A 184 -8.06 -16.29 -32.22
CA VAL A 184 -6.91 -15.48 -31.78
C VAL A 184 -7.37 -14.22 -31.04
N ARG A 185 -8.43 -13.55 -31.52
CA ARG A 185 -9.02 -12.39 -30.82
C ARG A 185 -9.55 -12.79 -29.44
N GLU A 186 -10.25 -13.92 -29.33
CA GLU A 186 -10.75 -14.44 -28.05
C GLU A 186 -9.59 -14.72 -27.08
N GLU A 187 -8.51 -15.36 -27.53
CA GLU A 187 -7.31 -15.60 -26.70
C GLU A 187 -6.62 -14.32 -26.24
N LEU A 188 -6.45 -13.35 -27.13
CA LEU A 188 -5.82 -12.07 -26.79
C LEU A 188 -6.65 -11.30 -25.77
N ASN A 189 -7.97 -11.23 -25.97
CA ASN A 189 -8.88 -10.58 -25.03
C ASN A 189 -8.86 -11.25 -23.65
N LYS A 190 -8.81 -12.60 -23.61
CA LYS A 190 -8.72 -13.35 -22.36
C LYS A 190 -7.39 -13.08 -21.65
N ARG A 191 -6.26 -13.09 -22.37
CA ARG A 191 -4.93 -12.75 -21.81
C ARG A 191 -4.88 -11.31 -21.29
N GLN A 192 -5.44 -10.36 -22.02
CA GLN A 192 -5.53 -8.96 -21.60
C GLN A 192 -6.31 -8.84 -20.28
N THR A 193 -7.50 -9.43 -20.22
CA THR A 193 -8.34 -9.43 -19.01
C THR A 193 -7.60 -10.05 -17.81
N GLN A 194 -6.88 -11.16 -18.01
CA GLN A 194 -6.09 -11.79 -16.96
C GLN A 194 -4.97 -10.89 -16.45
N LYS A 195 -4.28 -10.17 -17.36
CA LYS A 195 -3.24 -9.21 -16.98
C LYS A 195 -3.79 -8.01 -16.21
N ASP A 196 -4.94 -7.49 -16.63
CA ASP A 196 -5.61 -6.39 -15.92
C ASP A 196 -6.04 -6.80 -14.51
N LEU A 197 -6.57 -8.02 -14.35
CA LEU A 197 -6.91 -8.59 -13.04
C LEU A 197 -5.66 -8.83 -12.17
N GLU A 198 -4.57 -9.34 -12.74
CA GLU A 198 -3.30 -9.54 -12.03
C GLU A 198 -2.75 -8.19 -11.52
N HIS A 199 -2.73 -7.16 -12.37
CA HIS A 199 -2.30 -5.81 -11.97
C HIS A 199 -3.19 -5.22 -10.89
N ALA A 200 -4.52 -5.29 -11.04
CA ALA A 200 -5.46 -4.80 -10.04
C ALA A 200 -5.32 -5.52 -8.70
N MET A 201 -4.95 -6.82 -8.71
CA MET A 201 -4.66 -7.54 -7.48
C MET A 201 -3.36 -7.07 -6.84
N LEU A 202 -2.27 -6.93 -7.61
CA LEU A 202 -0.98 -6.44 -7.11
C LEU A 202 -1.08 -5.06 -6.47
N LEU A 203 -1.87 -4.15 -7.06
CA LEU A 203 -2.12 -2.82 -6.48
C LEU A 203 -2.82 -2.92 -5.12
N ARG A 204 -3.92 -3.68 -5.02
CA ARG A 204 -4.63 -3.90 -3.75
C ARG A 204 -3.74 -4.57 -2.70
N GLN A 205 -2.89 -5.50 -3.11
CA GLN A 205 -1.94 -6.16 -2.23
C GLN A 205 -0.87 -5.19 -1.71
N HIS A 206 -0.38 -4.30 -2.56
CA HIS A 206 0.54 -3.23 -2.17
C HIS A 206 -0.10 -2.28 -1.16
N GLU A 207 -1.33 -1.83 -1.43
CA GLU A 207 -2.10 -0.98 -0.50
C GLU A 207 -2.29 -1.66 0.86
N SER A 208 -2.72 -2.92 0.88
CA SER A 208 -2.90 -3.70 2.12
C SER A 208 -1.58 -3.85 2.90
N MET A 209 -0.45 -4.02 2.21
CA MET A 209 0.87 -4.10 2.84
C MET A 209 1.27 -2.76 3.46
N GLN A 210 1.10 -1.65 2.74
CA GLN A 210 1.38 -0.31 3.25
C GLN A 210 0.51 0.03 4.46
N GLU A 211 -0.79 -0.28 4.41
CA GLU A 211 -1.69 -0.07 5.55
C GLU A 211 -1.24 -0.84 6.80
N LEU A 212 -0.76 -2.07 6.63
CA LEU A 212 -0.21 -2.88 7.73
C LEU A 212 1.07 -2.27 8.29
N GLU A 213 1.98 -1.83 7.43
CA GLU A 213 3.22 -1.13 7.84
C GLU A 213 2.92 0.14 8.63
N PHE A 214 1.98 0.98 8.15
CA PHE A 214 1.57 2.19 8.86
C PHE A 214 0.97 1.87 10.24
N ARG A 215 0.13 0.83 10.33
CA ARG A 215 -0.43 0.38 11.61
C ARG A 215 0.65 -0.11 12.57
N HIS A 216 1.63 -0.86 12.08
CA HIS A 216 2.77 -1.35 12.87
C HIS A 216 3.64 -0.21 13.38
N LEU A 217 4.01 0.73 12.50
CA LEU A 217 4.79 1.92 12.86
C LEU A 217 4.08 2.75 13.94
N ASN A 218 2.78 2.97 13.78
CA ASN A 218 1.98 3.70 14.77
C ASN A 218 1.95 2.96 16.13
N THR A 219 1.80 1.64 16.10
CA THR A 219 1.79 0.81 17.32
C THR A 219 3.13 0.86 18.05
N ILE A 220 4.25 0.75 17.33
CA ILE A 220 5.60 0.88 17.90
C ILE A 220 5.80 2.28 18.48
N GLN A 221 5.41 3.32 17.75
CA GLN A 221 5.58 4.69 18.20
C GLN A 221 4.76 5.00 19.45
N LYS A 222 3.51 4.53 19.52
CA LYS A 222 2.66 4.65 20.73
C LYS A 222 3.32 3.97 21.93
N MET A 223 3.79 2.73 21.77
CA MET A 223 4.49 2.00 22.83
C MET A 223 5.75 2.75 23.28
N ARG A 224 6.57 3.25 22.35
CA ARG A 224 7.77 4.05 22.68
C ARG A 224 7.41 5.31 23.48
N CYS A 225 6.40 6.05 23.04
CA CYS A 225 5.92 7.24 23.75
C CYS A 225 5.43 6.92 25.17
N GLU A 226 4.65 5.85 25.33
CA GLU A 226 4.15 5.40 26.63
C GLU A 226 5.29 5.00 27.58
N LEU A 227 6.27 4.23 27.10
CA LEU A 227 7.40 3.78 27.91
C LEU A 227 8.32 4.94 28.30
N ILE A 228 8.55 5.92 27.41
CA ILE A 228 9.28 7.15 27.72
C ILE A 228 8.52 7.97 28.76
N ARG A 229 7.20 8.13 28.61
CA ARG A 229 6.36 8.84 29.58
C ARG A 229 6.45 8.21 30.98
N LEU A 230 6.33 6.89 31.05
CA LEU A 230 6.46 6.13 32.31
C LEU A 230 7.86 6.25 32.92
N GLN A 231 8.89 6.26 32.08
CA GLN A 231 10.26 6.46 32.53
C GLN A 231 10.44 7.86 33.15
N HIS A 232 10.03 8.92 32.45
CA HIS A 232 10.11 10.29 32.97
C HIS A 232 9.29 10.47 34.25
N GLN A 233 8.10 9.85 34.32
CA GLN A 233 7.28 9.86 35.52
C GLN A 233 8.00 9.20 36.70
N THR A 234 8.68 8.08 36.47
CA THR A 234 9.47 7.40 37.52
C THR A 234 10.66 8.24 37.96
N GLU A 235 11.39 8.86 37.03
CA GLU A 235 12.50 9.77 37.33
C GLU A 235 12.04 10.98 38.15
N LEU A 236 10.91 11.58 37.80
CA LEU A 236 10.30 12.68 38.53
C LEU A 236 9.94 12.28 39.96
N THR A 237 9.27 11.13 40.14
CA THR A 237 8.93 10.60 41.46
C THR A 237 10.18 10.37 42.32
N ASN A 238 11.22 9.74 41.75
CA ASN A 238 12.48 9.51 42.46
C ASN A 238 13.15 10.83 42.88
N GLN A 239 13.14 11.85 42.03
CA GLN A 239 13.67 13.18 42.34
C GLN A 239 12.88 13.88 43.46
N LEU A 240 11.55 13.82 43.41
CA LEU A 240 10.70 14.39 44.46
C LEU A 240 10.96 13.72 45.81
N GLU A 241 11.09 12.40 45.84
CA GLU A 241 11.42 11.65 47.05
C GLU A 241 12.81 11.95 47.58
N TYR A 242 13.81 12.08 46.71
CA TYR A 242 15.16 12.53 47.07
C TYR A 242 15.13 13.93 47.69
N ASN A 243 14.50 14.91 47.03
CA ASN A 243 14.39 16.28 47.53
C ASN A 243 13.69 16.33 48.89
N LYS A 244 12.59 15.59 49.04
CA LYS A 244 11.86 15.49 50.32
C LYS A 244 12.69 14.85 51.44
N ARG A 245 13.59 13.92 51.11
CA ARG A 245 14.54 13.33 52.09
C ARG A 245 15.61 14.35 52.48
N ARG A 246 16.22 15.03 51.50
CA ARG A 246 17.24 16.08 51.72
C ARG A 246 16.70 17.26 52.51
N GLU A 247 15.48 17.69 52.24
CA GLU A 247 14.84 18.76 53.01
C GLU A 247 14.63 18.37 54.48
N ARG A 248 14.20 17.12 54.72
CA ARG A 248 14.06 16.58 56.09
C ARG A 248 15.41 16.52 56.81
N GLU A 249 16.47 16.09 56.14
CA GLU A 249 17.84 16.10 56.68
C GLU A 249 18.31 17.52 57.02
N LEU A 250 18.11 18.47 56.12
CA LEU A 250 18.51 19.86 56.34
C LEU A 250 17.76 20.47 57.54
N ARG A 251 16.44 20.23 57.64
CA ARG A 251 15.64 20.64 58.80
C ARG A 251 16.16 20.01 60.10
N ARG A 252 16.50 18.72 60.09
CA ARG A 252 17.09 18.04 61.26
C ARG A 252 18.44 18.65 61.65
N LYS A 253 19.33 18.90 60.68
CA LYS A 253 20.63 19.56 60.91
C LYS A 253 20.45 20.94 61.52
N HIS A 254 19.59 21.77 60.95
CA HIS A 254 19.28 23.10 61.47
C HIS A 254 18.75 23.05 62.91
N VAL A 255 17.82 22.14 63.21
CA VAL A 255 17.32 21.95 64.59
C VAL A 255 18.43 21.53 65.54
N MET A 256 19.36 20.67 65.11
CA MET A 256 20.51 20.24 65.90
C MET A 256 21.49 21.39 66.15
N GLU A 257 21.80 22.19 65.13
CA GLU A 257 22.63 23.40 65.24
C GLU A 257 22.03 24.40 66.23
N VAL A 258 20.73 24.68 66.13
CA VAL A 258 20.02 25.57 67.07
C VAL A 258 20.06 25.03 68.50
N ARG A 259 19.98 23.71 68.69
CA ARG A 259 20.11 23.09 70.03
C ARG A 259 21.52 23.20 70.60
N GLN A 260 22.54 23.17 69.75
CA GLN A 260 23.95 23.29 70.16
C GLN A 260 24.40 24.73 70.37
N GLN A 261 23.55 25.74 70.06
CA GLN A 261 23.88 27.14 70.33
C GLN A 261 24.15 27.38 71.83
N PRO A 262 25.26 28.05 72.19
CA PRO A 262 25.60 28.37 73.56
C PRO A 262 24.51 29.17 74.27
N LYS A 263 24.21 28.80 75.53
CA LYS A 263 23.26 29.54 76.37
C LYS A 263 23.67 31.01 76.59
N SER A 264 24.97 31.30 76.51
CA SER A 264 25.52 32.66 76.59
C SER A 264 25.06 33.56 75.45
N LEU A 265 24.83 33.02 74.24
CA LEU A 265 24.30 33.81 73.13
C LEU A 265 22.84 34.16 73.30
N LYS A 266 22.01 33.22 73.74
CA LYS A 266 20.61 33.52 74.08
C LYS A 266 20.51 34.63 75.14
N SER A 267 21.44 34.62 76.11
CA SER A 267 21.52 35.69 77.11
C SER A 267 21.95 37.03 76.52
N LYS A 268 22.96 37.05 75.63
CA LYS A 268 23.41 38.29 74.95
C LYS A 268 22.36 38.84 74.01
N GLU A 269 21.66 37.99 73.26
CA GLU A 269 20.55 38.38 72.38
C GLU A 269 19.42 39.06 73.16
N LEU A 270 19.05 38.50 74.32
CA LEU A 270 18.06 39.08 75.21
C LEU A 270 18.52 40.44 75.77
N GLN A 271 19.81 40.59 76.08
CA GLN A 271 20.39 41.84 76.56
C GLN A 271 20.34 42.93 75.48
N ILE A 272 20.74 42.61 74.24
CA ILE A 272 20.68 43.53 73.09
C ILE A 272 19.22 43.96 72.84
N LYS A 273 18.28 43.00 72.88
CA LYS A 273 16.85 43.29 72.74
C LYS A 273 16.32 44.20 73.85
N LYS A 274 16.73 43.97 75.10
CA LYS A 274 16.35 44.82 76.24
C LYS A 274 16.90 46.23 76.08
N GLN A 275 18.18 46.35 75.69
CA GLN A 275 18.83 47.65 75.46
C GLN A 275 18.13 48.45 74.36
N PHE A 276 17.76 47.80 73.24
CA PHE A 276 16.99 48.44 72.17
C PHE A 276 15.63 48.93 72.67
N GLN A 277 14.89 48.10 73.40
CA GLN A 277 13.58 48.48 73.96
C GLN A 277 13.67 49.65 74.94
N ASP A 278 14.66 49.65 75.83
CA ASP A 278 14.86 50.71 76.80
C ASP A 278 15.29 52.02 76.11
N THR A 279 16.13 51.94 75.08
CA THR A 279 16.55 53.10 74.28
C THR A 279 15.36 53.70 73.50
N CYS A 280 14.49 52.86 72.92
CA CYS A 280 13.25 53.30 72.27
C CYS A 280 12.31 54.01 73.26
N LYS A 281 12.18 53.49 74.50
CA LYS A 281 11.38 54.13 75.54
C LYS A 281 11.94 55.49 75.94
N ILE A 282 13.26 55.60 76.08
CA ILE A 282 13.93 56.87 76.39
C ILE A 282 13.70 57.88 75.26
N GLN A 283 13.91 57.49 73.99
CA GLN A 283 13.64 58.36 72.83
C GLN A 283 12.17 58.82 72.79
N THR A 284 11.24 57.93 73.12
CA THR A 284 9.81 58.27 73.17
C THR A 284 9.50 59.28 74.28
N ARG A 285 10.11 59.14 75.46
CA ARG A 285 9.97 60.10 76.57
C ARG A 285 10.60 61.44 76.22
N GLN A 286 11.80 61.44 75.65
CA GLN A 286 12.50 62.66 75.20
C GLN A 286 11.70 63.40 74.13
N TYR A 287 11.14 62.68 73.15
CA TYR A 287 10.25 63.26 72.15
C TYR A 287 9.04 63.96 72.78
N LYS A 288 8.37 63.30 73.75
CA LYS A 288 7.21 63.90 74.45
C LYS A 288 7.60 65.16 75.22
N ALA A 289 8.71 65.12 75.96
CA ALA A 289 9.21 66.28 76.71
C ALA A 289 9.57 67.44 75.78
N LEU A 290 10.32 67.17 74.72
CA LEU A 290 10.72 68.17 73.71
C LEU A 290 9.50 68.75 72.99
N ARG A 291 8.53 67.91 72.64
CA ARG A 291 7.27 68.35 72.03
C ARG A 291 6.51 69.31 72.93
N ASN A 292 6.37 68.99 74.21
CA ASN A 292 5.66 69.86 75.16
C ASN A 292 6.38 71.22 75.30
N HIS A 293 7.69 71.21 75.52
CA HIS A 293 8.48 72.43 75.67
C HIS A 293 8.42 73.34 74.44
N LEU A 294 8.51 72.78 73.22
CA LEU A 294 8.43 73.55 71.99
C LEU A 294 7.03 74.11 71.74
N LEU A 295 5.96 73.42 72.15
CA LEU A 295 4.60 73.96 72.05
C LEU A 295 4.35 75.10 73.06
N GLU A 296 5.02 75.09 74.21
CA GLU A 296 4.94 76.17 75.21
C GLU A 296 5.70 77.43 74.79
N THR A 297 6.83 77.26 74.09
CA THR A 297 7.74 78.37 73.73
C THR A 297 7.50 78.95 72.34
N THR A 298 6.77 78.25 71.46
CA THR A 298 6.52 78.68 70.09
C THR A 298 5.13 79.30 69.93
N PRO A 299 4.93 80.36 69.12
CA PRO A 299 3.61 80.90 68.81
C PRO A 299 2.66 79.86 68.18
N LYS A 300 1.36 79.93 68.52
CA LYS A 300 0.34 78.98 68.04
C LYS A 300 0.25 78.86 66.51
N SER A 301 0.56 79.93 65.78
CA SER A 301 0.59 79.96 64.31
C SER A 301 1.59 78.97 63.72
N GLU A 302 2.68 78.67 64.43
CA GLU A 302 3.77 77.82 63.94
C GLU A 302 3.72 76.38 64.48
N HIS A 303 2.84 76.08 65.44
CA HIS A 303 2.72 74.76 66.08
C HIS A 303 2.57 73.60 65.09
N LYS A 304 1.80 73.80 64.01
CA LYS A 304 1.58 72.76 62.99
C LYS A 304 2.88 72.36 62.29
N ALA A 305 3.74 73.33 61.96
CA ALA A 305 5.02 73.07 61.30
C ALA A 305 6.00 72.39 62.25
N VAL A 306 6.05 72.83 63.51
CA VAL A 306 6.89 72.23 64.56
C VAL A 306 6.50 70.78 64.84
N LEU A 307 5.20 70.50 65.01
CA LEU A 307 4.71 69.14 65.24
C LEU A 307 5.03 68.18 64.08
N LYS A 308 4.92 68.65 62.84
CA LYS A 308 5.27 67.85 61.66
C LYS A 308 6.76 67.48 61.67
N ARG A 309 7.65 68.46 61.85
CA ARG A 309 9.10 68.22 61.94
C ARG A 309 9.48 67.29 63.08
N LEU A 310 8.90 67.49 64.27
CA LEU A 310 9.17 66.63 65.42
C LEU A 310 8.77 65.18 65.17
N LYS A 311 7.62 64.94 64.51
CA LYS A 311 7.16 63.59 64.19
C LYS A 311 8.08 62.91 63.17
N GLU A 312 8.49 63.64 62.12
CA GLU A 312 9.46 63.14 61.13
C GLU A 312 10.80 62.76 61.80
N GLU A 313 11.30 63.60 62.71
CA GLU A 313 12.52 63.35 63.45
C GLU A 313 12.38 62.16 64.43
N GLN A 314 11.22 61.99 65.08
CA GLN A 314 10.93 60.83 65.92
C GLN A 314 10.96 59.52 65.12
N THR A 315 10.31 59.50 63.96
CA THR A 315 10.30 58.32 63.07
C THR A 315 11.70 57.99 62.60
N ARG A 316 12.49 58.99 62.18
CA ARG A 316 13.88 58.80 61.77
C ARG A 316 14.74 58.21 62.89
N LYS A 317 14.64 58.73 64.11
CA LYS A 317 15.40 58.21 65.27
C LYS A 317 15.04 56.78 65.62
N LEU A 318 13.76 56.42 65.57
CA LEU A 318 13.33 55.04 65.83
C LEU A 318 13.80 54.08 64.71
N ALA A 319 13.83 54.53 63.46
CA ALA A 319 14.38 53.73 62.35
C ALA A 319 15.88 53.46 62.53
N ILE A 320 16.66 54.48 62.89
CA ILE A 320 18.10 54.32 63.20
C ILE A 320 18.31 53.32 64.35
N LEU A 321 17.50 53.39 65.40
CA LEU A 321 17.59 52.41 66.50
C LEU A 321 17.27 50.99 66.04
N ALA A 322 16.32 50.81 65.13
CA ALA A 322 15.97 49.48 64.60
C ALA A 322 17.12 48.91 63.75
N GLU A 323 17.70 49.72 62.88
CA GLU A 323 18.90 49.33 62.10
C GLU A 323 20.07 48.98 63.01
N GLN A 324 20.30 49.75 64.08
CA GLN A 324 21.34 49.46 65.07
C GLN A 324 21.08 48.13 65.80
N TYR A 325 19.83 47.83 66.17
CA TYR A 325 19.47 46.55 66.76
C TYR A 325 19.77 45.39 65.81
N ASP A 326 19.35 45.48 64.55
CA ASP A 326 19.60 44.45 63.56
C ASP A 326 21.10 44.28 63.31
N HIS A 327 21.86 45.38 63.27
CA HIS A 327 23.31 45.33 63.14
C HIS A 327 23.97 44.62 64.34
N SER A 328 23.60 44.97 65.58
CA SER A 328 24.14 44.35 66.79
C SER A 328 23.80 42.86 66.91
N ILE A 329 22.60 42.45 66.48
CA ILE A 329 22.21 41.04 66.46
C ILE A 329 23.03 40.27 65.42
N ASN A 330 23.17 40.81 64.20
CA ASN A 330 23.94 40.17 63.14
C ASN A 330 25.44 40.09 63.46
N GLU A 331 26.02 41.15 64.03
CA GLU A 331 27.43 41.17 64.46
C GLU A 331 27.68 40.12 65.55
N MET A 332 26.79 39.98 66.53
CA MET A 332 26.87 38.97 67.58
C MET A 332 26.80 37.54 67.01
N LEU A 333 25.90 37.28 66.05
CA LEU A 333 25.78 35.97 65.43
C LEU A 333 26.98 35.66 64.51
N SER A 334 27.49 36.66 63.80
CA SER A 334 28.63 36.53 62.88
C SER A 334 29.95 36.31 63.63
N THR A 335 30.22 37.03 64.72
CA THR A 335 31.42 36.80 65.55
C THR A 335 31.47 35.38 66.12
N GLN A 336 30.32 34.79 66.41
CA GLN A 336 30.27 33.39 66.83
C GLN A 336 30.48 32.41 65.67
N ALA A 337 29.93 32.68 64.49
CA ALA A 337 30.13 31.86 63.29
C ALA A 337 31.59 31.84 62.81
N VAL A 338 32.40 32.85 63.16
CA VAL A 338 33.85 32.92 62.89
C VAL A 338 34.69 32.21 63.98
N SER A 339 34.11 31.92 65.14
CA SER A 339 34.78 31.28 66.29
C SER A 339 34.52 29.77 66.38
N LEU A 340 33.68 29.22 65.50
CA LEU A 340 33.33 27.81 65.32
C LEU A 340 33.87 27.34 63.97
#